data_AF-A0A813R9E9-F1
#
_entry.id   AF-A0A813R9E9-F1
#
_cell.length_a   1.000
_cell.length_b   1.000
_cell.length_c   1.000
_cell.angle_alpha   90.00
_cell.angle_beta   90.00
_cell.angle_gamma   90.00
#
_symmetry.space_group_name_H-M   'P 1'
#
loop_
_entity.id
_entity.type
_entity.pdbx_description
1 polymer ?
#
loop_
_entity_poly.entity_id
_entity_poly.type
_entity_poly.pdbx_seq_one_letter_code
_entity_poly.pdbx_strand_id
1 'polypeptide(L)'
;MFIYDHELDASAKDDISEEAKQQLFHNMCDSFQPAGSFKPLTTFASAFHDWWQRSLVSNTPTFRKRFKISFQDAIETSLRQATYKKDHQIIPDLKTYIDIRRGSVYGTLVLTLIQYSRGFDLPDECLAHETLKHITECMMDAGAWANDIYSFNNEQAEGHYNLVSVLMNANPSMSIQQAMDQAGQMVIDVYADFQRLRHELPSWGADIDSQVEKFVDGLGDMISGNLCWCFETERYFGSEREEVKRTRRIKLLPPKTTVQENILHSQKNAKTKYLHGSPVCRNCKGGHTATSTECSKYKEFQQKIQKTIDQYSSTSKVARTPAQNNNWNNLEEFPQLKSIDNINLIEKITEQIISAVEQATQRIFETLNKKFQTLANKLGFDIETDAEAELEETVRIKNNINKNLGQTSPRNELYETNNNQNETPGIGIKRKDISPNILSQKSKNLNTNHSL
;
A
#
# COMPACT_ATOMS: atom_id res chain seq x y z
N MET A 1 -18.44 9.26 2.86
CA MET A 1 -17.12 8.96 2.29
C MET A 1 -17.20 7.96 1.16
N PHE A 2 -17.64 6.70 1.33
CA PHE A 2 -17.72 5.77 0.19
C PHE A 2 -18.62 6.19 -0.99
N ILE A 3 -19.70 6.93 -0.75
CA ILE A 3 -20.50 7.53 -1.83
C ILE A 3 -19.66 8.53 -2.63
N TYR A 4 -18.85 9.33 -1.93
CA TYR A 4 -17.97 10.32 -2.55
C TYR A 4 -16.86 9.66 -3.36
N ASP A 5 -16.23 8.61 -2.81
CA ASP A 5 -15.25 7.77 -3.50
C ASP A 5 -15.80 7.23 -4.83
N HIS A 6 -17.03 6.70 -4.82
CA HIS A 6 -17.70 6.24 -6.05
C HIS A 6 -18.07 7.38 -7.00
N GLU A 7 -18.53 8.54 -6.50
CA GLU A 7 -18.81 9.72 -7.32
C GLU A 7 -17.52 10.23 -7.99
N LEU A 8 -16.38 10.21 -7.28
CA LEU A 8 -15.07 10.58 -7.81
C LEU A 8 -14.56 9.59 -8.86
N ASP A 9 -14.60 8.29 -8.58
CA ASP A 9 -14.17 7.26 -9.54
C ASP A 9 -15.02 7.27 -10.82
N ALA A 10 -16.32 7.57 -10.71
CA ALA A 10 -17.17 7.78 -11.88
C ALA A 10 -16.75 9.04 -12.65
N SER A 11 -16.51 10.15 -11.95
CA SER A 11 -16.12 11.43 -12.57
C SER A 11 -14.72 11.40 -13.21
N ALA A 12 -13.79 10.61 -12.67
CA ALA A 12 -12.46 10.41 -13.25
C ALA A 12 -12.53 9.78 -14.64
N LYS A 13 -13.59 9.01 -14.93
CA LYS A 13 -13.86 8.42 -16.25
C LYS A 13 -14.46 9.42 -17.24
N ASP A 14 -15.07 10.51 -16.75
CA ASP A 14 -15.85 11.45 -17.55
C ASP A 14 -15.08 12.73 -17.98
N ASP A 15 -13.75 12.75 -17.87
CA ASP A 15 -12.90 13.90 -18.23
C ASP A 15 -13.39 15.25 -17.64
N ILE A 16 -13.64 15.26 -16.32
CA ILE A 16 -14.06 16.48 -15.64
C ILE A 16 -12.97 17.56 -15.68
N SER A 17 -13.37 18.79 -16.03
CA SER A 17 -12.46 19.93 -16.09
C SER A 17 -11.95 20.34 -14.70
N GLU A 18 -10.80 21.01 -14.65
CA GLU A 18 -10.24 21.52 -13.39
C GLU A 18 -11.19 22.51 -12.70
N GLU A 19 -11.97 23.29 -13.47
CA GLU A 19 -13.01 24.18 -12.94
C GLU A 19 -14.13 23.39 -12.26
N ALA A 20 -14.55 22.25 -12.82
CA ALA A 20 -15.55 21.40 -12.21
C ALA A 20 -15.04 20.77 -10.89
N LYS A 21 -13.77 20.36 -10.84
CA LYS A 21 -13.13 19.87 -9.61
C LYS A 21 -13.07 20.96 -8.54
N GLN A 22 -12.69 22.17 -8.91
CA GLN A 22 -12.68 23.32 -7.99
C GLN A 22 -14.09 23.64 -7.50
N GLN A 23 -15.10 23.60 -8.36
CA GLN A 23 -16.48 23.85 -7.96
C GLN A 23 -17.01 22.80 -6.97
N LEU A 24 -16.65 21.52 -7.17
CA LEU A 24 -16.94 20.45 -6.22
C LEU A 24 -16.23 20.66 -4.89
N PHE A 25 -14.94 21.00 -4.91
CA PHE A 25 -14.17 21.32 -3.70
C PHE A 25 -14.83 22.45 -2.89
N HIS A 26 -15.16 23.57 -3.54
CA HIS A 26 -15.82 24.70 -2.88
C HIS A 26 -17.19 24.31 -2.32
N ASN A 27 -18.01 23.54 -3.06
CA ASN A 27 -19.29 23.09 -2.54
C ASN A 27 -19.15 22.15 -1.33
N MET A 28 -18.12 21.30 -1.31
CA MET A 28 -17.81 20.50 -0.14
C MET A 28 -17.36 21.36 1.05
N CYS A 29 -16.59 22.42 0.84
CA CYS A 29 -16.25 23.39 1.89
C CYS A 29 -17.50 24.13 2.41
N ASP A 30 -18.42 24.52 1.52
CA ASP A 30 -19.66 25.21 1.87
C ASP A 30 -20.63 24.35 2.68
N SER A 31 -20.45 23.02 2.69
CA SER A 31 -21.28 22.12 3.50
C SER A 31 -21.18 22.36 5.01
N PHE A 32 -20.18 23.12 5.46
CA PHE A 32 -20.04 23.56 6.86
C PHE A 32 -20.87 24.79 7.24
N GLN A 33 -21.53 25.43 6.26
CA GLN A 33 -22.40 26.59 6.51
C GLN A 33 -23.60 26.24 7.42
N PRO A 34 -24.28 27.24 8.02
CA PRO A 34 -25.48 27.00 8.82
C PRO A 34 -26.60 26.31 8.04
N ALA A 35 -27.49 25.62 8.77
CA ALA A 35 -28.69 25.02 8.20
C ALA A 35 -29.51 26.06 7.38
N GLY A 36 -29.91 25.68 6.17
CA GLY A 36 -30.70 26.52 5.27
C GLY A 36 -29.89 27.47 4.37
N SER A 37 -28.58 27.65 4.61
CA SER A 37 -27.71 28.49 3.77
C SER A 37 -27.00 27.69 2.67
N PHE A 38 -26.82 26.39 2.87
CA PHE A 38 -26.07 25.53 1.95
C PHE A 38 -26.93 24.99 0.80
N LYS A 39 -26.41 25.08 -0.44
CA LYS A 39 -26.99 24.47 -1.64
C LYS A 39 -26.11 23.30 -2.11
N PRO A 40 -26.45 22.05 -1.79
CA PRO A 40 -25.61 20.90 -2.16
C PRO A 40 -25.65 20.65 -3.68
N LEU A 41 -24.48 20.39 -4.27
CA LEU A 41 -24.36 19.96 -5.67
C LEU A 41 -24.40 18.43 -5.81
N THR A 42 -24.03 17.69 -4.77
CA THR A 42 -23.99 16.21 -4.78
C THR A 42 -24.79 15.59 -3.64
N THR A 43 -25.12 14.30 -3.80
CA THR A 43 -25.79 13.52 -2.73
C THR A 43 -24.91 13.45 -1.50
N PHE A 44 -23.60 13.25 -1.71
CA PHE A 44 -22.64 13.24 -0.62
C PHE A 44 -22.59 14.57 0.14
N ALA A 45 -22.54 15.71 -0.58
CA ALA A 45 -22.51 17.03 0.04
C ALA A 45 -23.75 17.28 0.91
N SER A 46 -24.93 16.87 0.43
CA SER A 46 -26.18 16.95 1.20
C SER A 46 -26.16 16.08 2.46
N ALA A 47 -25.75 14.82 2.34
CA ALA A 47 -25.68 13.90 3.47
C ALA A 47 -24.63 14.32 4.51
N PHE A 48 -23.50 14.84 4.05
CA PHE A 48 -22.46 15.36 4.93
C PHE A 48 -22.91 16.62 5.68
N HIS A 49 -23.59 17.55 5.00
CA HIS A 49 -24.15 18.73 5.67
C HIS A 49 -25.13 18.35 6.78
N ASP A 50 -26.03 17.40 6.54
CA ASP A 50 -26.95 16.88 7.55
C ASP A 50 -26.20 16.28 8.77
N TRP A 51 -25.19 15.44 8.51
CA TRP A 51 -24.34 14.89 9.57
C TRP A 51 -23.62 16.00 10.35
N TRP A 52 -23.07 16.99 9.65
CA TRP A 52 -22.38 18.11 10.27
C TRP A 52 -23.32 18.88 11.20
N GLN A 53 -24.52 19.25 10.75
CA GLN A 53 -25.51 19.95 11.58
C GLN A 53 -25.87 19.14 12.84
N ARG A 54 -26.06 17.82 12.72
CA ARG A 54 -26.33 16.97 13.89
C ARG A 54 -25.14 16.88 14.85
N SER A 55 -23.92 16.86 14.31
CA SER A 55 -22.71 16.82 15.14
C SER A 55 -22.51 18.08 15.99
N LEU A 56 -23.05 19.23 15.55
CA LEU A 56 -22.92 20.52 16.28
C LEU A 56 -23.54 20.49 17.68
N VAL A 57 -24.46 19.57 17.95
CA VAL A 57 -25.12 19.39 19.25
C VAL A 57 -24.13 18.93 20.33
N SER A 58 -23.12 18.14 19.97
CA SER A 58 -22.25 17.45 20.91
C SER A 58 -20.76 17.69 20.67
N ASN A 59 -20.36 18.31 19.56
CA ASN A 59 -18.96 18.53 19.25
C ASN A 59 -18.39 19.83 19.86
N THR A 60 -17.07 19.87 20.05
CA THR A 60 -16.34 21.00 20.65
C THR A 60 -15.86 22.01 19.60
N PRO A 61 -15.57 23.27 19.96
CA PRO A 61 -14.93 24.22 19.04
C PRO A 61 -13.59 23.70 18.48
N THR A 62 -12.81 22.99 19.30
CA THR A 62 -11.55 22.34 18.91
C THR A 62 -11.78 21.30 17.84
N PHE A 63 -12.73 20.37 18.06
CA PHE A 63 -13.14 19.41 17.04
C PHE A 63 -13.55 20.11 15.75
N ARG A 64 -14.40 21.15 15.82
CA ARG A 64 -14.88 21.85 14.62
C ARG A 64 -13.74 22.43 13.80
N LYS A 65 -12.74 23.03 14.45
CA LYS A 65 -11.56 23.60 13.78
C LYS A 65 -10.75 22.49 13.10
N ARG A 66 -10.37 21.45 13.85
CA ARG A 66 -9.53 20.35 13.35
C ARG A 66 -10.23 19.57 12.24
N PHE A 67 -11.51 19.22 12.43
CA PHE A 67 -12.28 18.44 11.47
C PHE A 67 -12.44 19.17 10.14
N LYS A 68 -12.70 20.49 10.15
CA LYS A 68 -12.79 21.28 8.91
C LYS A 68 -11.50 21.26 8.10
N ILE A 69 -10.36 21.47 8.77
CA ILE A 69 -9.04 21.44 8.14
C ILE A 69 -8.78 20.06 7.53
N SER A 70 -8.91 19.00 8.34
CA SER A 70 -8.70 17.62 7.87
C SER A 70 -9.67 17.22 6.75
N PHE A 71 -10.89 17.76 6.75
CA PHE A 71 -11.85 17.52 5.69
C PHE A 71 -11.41 18.16 4.38
N GLN A 72 -11.00 19.43 4.42
CA GLN A 72 -10.50 20.17 3.26
C GLN A 72 -9.30 19.45 2.65
N ASP A 73 -8.31 19.09 3.48
CA ASP A 73 -7.11 18.38 3.04
C ASP A 73 -7.45 17.04 2.37
N ALA A 74 -8.42 16.30 2.91
CA ALA A 74 -8.78 15.00 2.38
C ALA A 74 -9.60 15.08 1.09
N ILE A 75 -10.47 16.07 0.93
CA ILE A 75 -11.18 16.34 -0.34
C ILE A 75 -10.16 16.77 -1.40
N GLU A 76 -9.24 17.67 -1.07
CA GLU A 76 -8.18 18.10 -2.00
C GLU A 76 -7.30 16.93 -2.44
N THR A 77 -6.87 16.09 -1.50
CA THR A 77 -6.02 14.93 -1.82
C THR A 77 -6.79 13.89 -2.65
N SER A 78 -8.07 13.68 -2.38
CA SER A 78 -8.92 12.78 -3.18
C SER A 78 -9.05 13.26 -4.63
N LEU A 79 -9.19 14.58 -4.85
CA LEU A 79 -9.20 15.18 -6.19
C LEU A 79 -7.84 15.04 -6.89
N ARG A 80 -6.73 15.23 -6.17
CA ARG A 80 -5.38 14.99 -6.71
C ARG A 80 -5.19 13.52 -7.11
N GLN A 81 -5.60 12.58 -6.27
CA GLN A 81 -5.54 11.15 -6.59
C GLN A 81 -6.36 10.81 -7.84
N ALA A 82 -7.56 11.38 -7.97
CA ALA A 82 -8.39 11.18 -9.17
C ALA A 82 -7.69 11.68 -10.45
N THR A 83 -6.93 12.78 -10.38
CA THR A 83 -6.10 13.25 -11.50
C THR A 83 -5.01 12.25 -11.87
N TYR A 84 -4.32 11.66 -10.90
CA TYR A 84 -3.30 10.64 -11.20
C TYR A 84 -3.90 9.33 -11.72
N LYS A 85 -5.08 8.92 -11.25
CA LYS A 85 -5.77 7.73 -11.79
C LYS A 85 -6.18 7.89 -13.26
N LYS A 86 -6.47 9.12 -13.70
CA LYS A 86 -6.84 9.44 -15.09
C LYS A 86 -5.69 9.18 -16.06
N ASP A 87 -4.46 9.51 -15.64
CA ASP A 87 -3.27 9.26 -16.45
C ASP A 87 -2.76 7.83 -16.21
N HIS A 88 -3.49 6.85 -16.77
CA HIS A 88 -3.20 5.42 -16.66
C HIS A 88 -1.77 5.01 -17.10
N GLN A 89 -0.97 5.95 -17.61
CA GLN A 89 0.40 5.73 -18.04
C GLN A 89 1.44 6.06 -16.96
N ILE A 90 1.09 6.83 -15.92
CA ILE A 90 2.05 7.26 -14.90
C ILE A 90 1.75 6.57 -13.57
N ILE A 91 2.50 5.50 -13.30
CA ILE A 91 2.55 4.88 -11.98
C ILE A 91 3.63 5.62 -11.17
N PRO A 92 3.28 6.26 -10.03
CA PRO A 92 4.27 6.95 -9.20
C PRO A 92 5.27 5.96 -8.57
N ASP A 93 6.43 6.45 -8.14
CA ASP A 93 7.34 5.67 -7.30
C ASP A 93 6.72 5.39 -5.93
N LEU A 94 7.26 4.39 -5.21
CA LEU A 94 6.71 3.92 -3.94
C LEU A 94 6.57 5.03 -2.88
N LYS A 95 7.57 5.92 -2.76
CA LYS A 95 7.55 6.98 -1.76
C LYS A 95 6.46 7.99 -2.10
N THR A 96 6.42 8.45 -3.35
CA THR A 96 5.37 9.37 -3.83
C THR A 96 3.97 8.77 -3.68
N TYR A 97 3.81 7.47 -3.95
CA TYR A 97 2.55 6.76 -3.77
C TYR A 97 2.08 6.76 -2.31
N ILE A 98 2.97 6.42 -1.37
CA ILE A 98 2.65 6.40 0.08
C ILE A 98 2.21 7.79 0.55
N ASP A 99 2.94 8.84 0.16
CA ASP A 99 2.63 10.22 0.53
C ASP A 99 1.22 10.63 0.04
N ILE A 100 0.87 10.31 -1.21
CA ILE A 100 -0.47 10.55 -1.77
C ILE A 100 -1.53 9.70 -1.05
N ARG A 101 -1.24 8.42 -0.82
CA ARG A 101 -2.20 7.45 -0.27
C ARG A 101 -2.58 7.79 1.17
N ARG A 102 -1.64 8.25 2.01
CA ARG A 102 -1.91 8.69 3.38
C ARG A 102 -2.93 9.83 3.45
N GLY A 103 -2.87 10.79 2.52
CA GLY A 103 -3.85 11.87 2.47
C GLY A 103 -5.21 11.45 1.87
N SER A 104 -5.25 10.39 1.06
CA SER A 104 -6.50 9.95 0.40
C SER A 104 -7.33 8.94 1.18
N VAL A 105 -6.78 8.32 2.23
CA VAL A 105 -7.52 7.41 3.12
C VAL A 105 -8.31 8.09 4.22
N TYR A 106 -8.43 9.42 4.18
CA TYR A 106 -9.16 10.21 5.19
C TYR A 106 -8.63 10.02 6.61
N GLY A 107 -7.35 9.63 6.76
CA GLY A 107 -6.77 9.27 8.05
C GLY A 107 -6.85 10.40 9.08
N THR A 108 -6.61 11.65 8.67
CA THR A 108 -6.63 12.82 9.55
C THR A 108 -8.04 13.13 10.08
N LEU A 109 -9.09 12.87 9.30
CA LEU A 109 -10.48 12.95 9.74
C LEU A 109 -10.76 11.93 10.84
N VAL A 110 -10.25 10.71 10.69
CA VAL A 110 -10.40 9.63 11.67
C VAL A 110 -9.80 10.02 13.02
N LEU A 111 -8.64 10.69 13.05
CA LEU A 111 -8.01 11.16 14.31
C LEU A 111 -8.92 12.10 15.09
N THR A 112 -9.60 12.99 14.37
CA THR A 112 -10.52 13.95 14.97
C THR A 112 -11.80 13.25 15.44
N LEU A 113 -12.26 12.23 14.73
CA LEU A 113 -13.40 11.40 15.12
C LEU A 113 -13.11 10.47 16.32
N ILE A 114 -11.88 9.97 16.49
CA ILE A 114 -11.48 9.19 17.66
C ILE A 114 -11.63 10.02 18.94
N GLN A 115 -11.07 11.24 18.93
CA GLN A 115 -11.18 12.20 20.04
C GLN A 115 -12.65 12.51 20.37
N TYR A 116 -13.44 12.85 19.34
CA TYR A 116 -14.87 13.15 19.50
C TYR A 116 -15.68 11.99 20.05
N SER A 117 -15.53 10.79 19.49
CA SER A 117 -16.28 9.60 19.91
C SER A 117 -15.94 9.14 21.33
N ARG A 118 -14.74 9.46 21.81
CA ARG A 118 -14.25 9.10 23.15
C ARG A 118 -14.32 10.24 24.17
N GLY A 119 -14.82 11.41 23.76
CA GLY A 119 -15.14 12.53 24.64
C GLY A 119 -13.92 13.26 25.23
N PHE A 120 -12.83 13.40 24.46
CA PHE A 120 -11.66 14.18 24.86
C PHE A 120 -11.06 14.94 23.67
N ASP A 121 -10.26 15.97 23.96
CA ASP A 121 -9.46 16.70 22.97
C ASP A 121 -8.00 16.72 23.47
N LEU A 122 -7.08 16.11 22.73
CA LEU A 122 -5.66 16.16 23.09
C LEU A 122 -5.10 17.56 22.86
N PRO A 123 -4.11 18.00 23.67
CA PRO A 123 -3.32 19.20 23.39
C PRO A 123 -2.64 19.13 22.01
N ASP A 124 -2.54 20.27 21.32
CA ASP A 124 -1.89 20.35 19.99
C ASP A 124 -0.42 19.88 20.05
N GLU A 125 0.28 20.16 21.16
CA GLU A 125 1.65 19.73 21.41
C GLU A 125 1.82 18.20 21.49
N CYS A 126 0.82 17.48 22.01
CA CYS A 126 0.83 16.00 22.00
C CYS A 126 0.69 15.49 20.56
N LEU A 127 -0.29 16.00 19.82
CA LEU A 127 -0.52 15.64 18.41
C LEU A 127 0.66 16.04 17.50
N ALA A 128 1.41 17.07 17.88
CA ALA A 128 2.59 17.52 17.16
C ALA A 128 3.84 16.66 17.41
N HIS A 129 3.85 15.87 18.49
CA HIS A 129 4.98 15.04 18.88
C HIS A 129 5.28 13.95 17.86
N GLU A 130 6.56 13.74 17.55
CA GLU A 130 7.00 12.85 16.47
C GLU A 130 6.53 11.40 16.65
N THR A 131 6.63 10.84 17.87
CA THR A 131 6.14 9.49 18.16
C THR A 131 4.64 9.35 17.91
N LEU A 132 3.83 10.36 18.29
CA LEU A 132 2.37 10.30 18.13
C LEU A 132 1.95 10.51 16.67
N LYS A 133 2.72 11.30 15.90
CA LYS A 133 2.57 11.38 14.44
C LYS A 133 2.91 10.05 13.78
N HIS A 134 4.01 9.43 14.15
CA HIS A 134 4.46 8.19 13.53
C HIS A 134 3.49 7.03 13.82
N ILE A 135 3.01 6.87 15.06
CA ILE A 135 2.01 5.83 15.38
C ILE A 135 0.68 6.07 14.64
N THR A 136 0.35 7.34 14.39
CA THR A 136 -0.80 7.72 13.58
C THR A 136 -0.60 7.34 12.11
N GLU A 137 0.58 7.59 11.55
CA GLU A 137 0.95 7.16 10.19
C GLU A 137 0.87 5.64 10.05
N CYS A 138 1.30 4.87 11.06
CA CYS A 138 1.14 3.42 11.08
C CYS A 138 -0.33 3.00 10.93
N MET A 139 -1.27 3.67 11.62
CA MET A 139 -2.71 3.39 11.46
C MET A 139 -3.19 3.67 10.03
N MET A 140 -2.75 4.79 9.44
CA MET A 140 -3.12 5.15 8.07
C MET A 140 -2.57 4.14 7.05
N ASP A 141 -1.29 3.79 7.19
CA ASP A 141 -0.59 2.85 6.30
C ASP A 141 -1.19 1.44 6.38
N ALA A 142 -1.42 0.94 7.59
CA ALA A 142 -2.08 -0.36 7.78
C ALA A 142 -3.46 -0.39 7.12
N GLY A 143 -4.26 0.66 7.29
CA GLY A 143 -5.57 0.77 6.67
C GLY A 143 -5.49 0.84 5.14
N ALA A 144 -4.59 1.69 4.63
CA ALA A 144 -4.39 1.95 3.22
C ALA A 144 -3.89 0.72 2.45
N TRP A 145 -2.81 0.11 2.94
CA TRP A 145 -2.14 -0.98 2.22
C TRP A 145 -2.95 -2.28 2.32
N ALA A 146 -3.63 -2.51 3.45
CA ALA A 146 -4.61 -3.59 3.52
C ALA A 146 -5.74 -3.38 2.50
N ASN A 147 -6.28 -2.16 2.40
CA ASN A 147 -7.29 -1.83 1.37
C ASN A 147 -6.78 -2.15 -0.03
N ASP A 148 -5.55 -1.76 -0.37
CA ASP A 148 -4.95 -2.00 -1.69
C ASP A 148 -4.79 -3.50 -1.99
N ILE A 149 -4.45 -4.31 -1.00
CA ILE A 149 -4.40 -5.78 -1.14
C ILE A 149 -5.80 -6.35 -1.45
N TYR A 150 -6.81 -5.93 -0.68
CA TYR A 150 -8.19 -6.42 -0.86
C TYR A 150 -8.84 -5.89 -2.15
N SER A 151 -8.52 -4.67 -2.58
CA SER A 151 -9.12 -4.01 -3.75
C SER A 151 -8.42 -4.34 -5.06
N PHE A 152 -7.16 -4.81 -5.03
CA PHE A 152 -6.32 -5.01 -6.21
C PHE A 152 -7.02 -5.73 -7.35
N ASN A 153 -7.72 -6.84 -7.07
CA ASN A 153 -8.32 -7.64 -8.14
C ASN A 153 -9.39 -6.86 -8.94
N ASN A 154 -10.14 -6.00 -8.26
CA ASN A 154 -11.14 -5.14 -8.89
C ASN A 154 -10.48 -3.97 -9.61
N GLU A 155 -9.47 -3.35 -8.99
CA GLU A 155 -8.76 -2.19 -9.52
C GLU A 155 -7.93 -2.52 -10.76
N GLN A 156 -7.17 -3.62 -10.74
CA GLN A 156 -6.39 -4.07 -11.90
C GLN A 156 -7.29 -4.39 -13.10
N ALA A 157 -8.47 -4.98 -12.85
CA ALA A 157 -9.44 -5.26 -13.90
C ALA A 157 -10.02 -3.98 -14.51
N GLU A 158 -9.99 -2.87 -13.77
CA GLU A 158 -10.41 -1.54 -14.24
C GLU A 158 -9.26 -0.71 -14.82
N GLY A 159 -8.02 -1.23 -14.82
CA GLY A 159 -6.85 -0.48 -15.27
C GLY A 159 -6.39 0.61 -14.29
N HIS A 160 -6.82 0.52 -13.02
CA HIS A 160 -6.31 1.37 -11.95
C HIS A 160 -5.06 0.75 -11.33
N TYR A 161 -4.16 1.59 -10.81
CA TYR A 161 -3.00 1.16 -10.06
C TYR A 161 -3.23 1.32 -8.55
N ASN A 162 -2.53 0.49 -7.77
CA ASN A 162 -2.40 0.65 -6.33
C ASN A 162 -1.01 0.23 -5.85
N LEU A 163 -0.81 0.05 -4.54
CA LEU A 163 0.46 -0.38 -3.96
C LEU A 163 1.08 -1.58 -4.69
N VAL A 164 0.29 -2.62 -4.99
CA VAL A 164 0.78 -3.84 -5.67
C VAL A 164 1.31 -3.49 -7.06
N SER A 165 0.59 -2.67 -7.82
CA SER A 165 1.03 -2.17 -9.13
C SER A 165 2.31 -1.35 -9.03
N VAL A 166 2.43 -0.51 -7.98
CA VAL A 166 3.61 0.32 -7.73
C VAL A 166 4.84 -0.53 -7.41
N LEU A 167 4.69 -1.58 -6.61
CA LEU A 167 5.75 -2.54 -6.30
C LEU A 167 6.22 -3.29 -7.57
N MET A 168 5.28 -3.73 -8.40
CA MET A 168 5.59 -4.35 -9.70
C MET A 168 6.27 -3.38 -10.66
N ASN A 169 5.88 -2.10 -10.65
CA ASN A 169 6.52 -1.07 -11.47
C ASN A 169 7.97 -0.79 -11.03
N ALA A 170 8.23 -0.81 -9.72
CA ALA A 170 9.57 -0.65 -9.16
C ALA A 170 10.48 -1.86 -9.44
N ASN A 171 9.91 -3.05 -9.63
CA ASN A 171 10.64 -4.26 -10.01
C ASN A 171 9.89 -5.04 -11.10
N PRO A 172 10.16 -4.78 -12.40
CA PRO A 172 9.42 -5.38 -13.52
C PRO A 172 9.49 -6.92 -13.60
N SER A 173 10.42 -7.56 -12.89
CA SER A 173 10.53 -9.03 -12.83
C SER A 173 9.63 -9.66 -11.76
N MET A 174 9.03 -8.84 -10.89
CA MET A 174 8.19 -9.27 -9.79
C MET A 174 6.82 -9.76 -10.29
N SER A 175 6.47 -10.99 -9.93
CA SER A 175 5.12 -11.51 -10.15
C SER A 175 4.10 -10.81 -9.25
N ILE A 176 2.82 -10.88 -9.61
CA ILE A 176 1.71 -10.37 -8.77
C ILE A 176 1.77 -10.98 -7.36
N GLN A 177 2.06 -12.29 -7.25
CA GLN A 177 2.15 -12.95 -5.94
C GLN A 177 3.30 -12.37 -5.09
N GLN A 178 4.48 -12.16 -5.68
CA GLN A 178 5.60 -11.56 -4.96
C GLN A 178 5.31 -10.13 -4.52
N ALA A 179 4.62 -9.34 -5.35
CA ALA A 179 4.19 -7.99 -5.00
C ALA A 179 3.14 -8.00 -3.87
N MET A 180 2.20 -8.95 -3.89
CA MET A 180 1.23 -9.18 -2.81
C MET A 180 1.92 -9.58 -1.51
N ASP A 181 2.89 -10.49 -1.56
CA ASP A 181 3.65 -10.94 -0.40
C ASP A 181 4.45 -9.78 0.21
N GLN A 182 5.08 -8.95 -0.64
CA GLN A 182 5.78 -7.75 -0.20
C GLN A 182 4.83 -6.72 0.43
N ALA A 183 3.68 -6.43 -0.19
CA ALA A 183 2.67 -5.55 0.39
C ALA A 183 2.15 -6.09 1.75
N GLY A 184 1.95 -7.40 1.84
CA GLY A 184 1.59 -8.07 3.10
C GLY A 184 2.66 -7.92 4.17
N GLN A 185 3.93 -8.06 3.81
CA GLN A 185 5.04 -7.82 4.73
C GLN A 185 5.09 -6.37 5.21
N MET A 186 4.87 -5.39 4.32
CA MET A 186 4.79 -3.98 4.71
C MET A 186 3.69 -3.72 5.75
N VAL A 187 2.53 -4.36 5.61
CA VAL A 187 1.45 -4.26 6.61
C VAL A 187 1.86 -4.87 7.95
N ILE A 188 2.54 -6.03 7.94
CA ILE A 188 3.05 -6.68 9.16
C ILE A 188 4.09 -5.79 9.85
N ASP A 189 5.01 -5.20 9.10
CA ASP A 189 6.06 -4.32 9.62
C ASP A 189 5.45 -3.09 10.29
N VAL A 190 4.42 -2.50 9.67
CA VAL A 190 3.66 -1.38 10.27
C VAL A 190 2.97 -1.76 11.58
N TYR A 191 2.48 -3.00 11.74
CA TYR A 191 1.96 -3.45 13.02
C TYR A 191 3.04 -3.59 14.08
N ALA A 192 4.21 -4.11 13.71
CA ALA A 192 5.34 -4.18 14.61
C ALA A 192 5.78 -2.77 15.06
N ASP A 193 5.84 -1.81 14.13
CA ASP A 193 6.17 -0.42 14.42
C ASP A 193 5.11 0.26 15.29
N PHE A 194 3.81 0.06 15.01
CA PHE A 194 2.74 0.59 15.86
C PHE A 194 2.90 0.14 17.31
N GLN A 195 3.16 -1.17 17.51
CA GLN A 195 3.33 -1.73 18.85
C GLN A 195 4.59 -1.22 19.52
N ARG A 196 5.71 -1.12 18.80
CA ARG A 196 6.95 -0.55 19.32
C ARG A 196 6.75 0.91 19.74
N LEU A 197 6.20 1.74 18.86
CA LEU A 197 5.96 3.18 19.09
C LEU A 197 5.02 3.41 20.27
N ARG A 198 4.03 2.54 20.48
CA ARG A 198 3.15 2.60 21.66
C ARG A 198 3.93 2.52 22.97
N HIS A 199 5.00 1.73 23.04
CA HIS A 199 5.85 1.64 24.23
C HIS A 199 6.87 2.79 24.34
N GLU A 200 7.11 3.53 23.25
CA GLU A 200 8.05 4.65 23.18
C GLU A 200 7.37 6.02 23.35
N LEU A 201 6.07 6.05 23.62
CA LEU A 201 5.35 7.30 23.87
C LEU A 201 5.97 8.02 25.08
N PRO A 202 6.28 9.32 24.96
CA PRO A 202 6.74 10.09 26.11
C PRO A 202 5.58 10.28 27.11
N SER A 203 5.92 10.72 28.31
CA SER A 203 4.91 11.16 29.29
C SER A 203 4.72 12.67 29.19
N TRP A 204 3.46 13.10 29.18
CA TRP A 204 3.01 14.48 29.33
C TRP A 204 2.31 14.73 30.68
N GLY A 205 2.35 13.74 31.58
CA GLY A 205 1.67 13.76 32.87
C GLY A 205 0.40 12.91 32.87
N ALA A 206 0.07 12.34 34.02
CA ALA A 206 -0.89 11.25 34.16
C ALA A 206 -2.26 11.49 33.48
N ASP A 207 -2.81 12.71 33.57
CA ASP A 207 -4.12 13.04 32.97
C ASP A 207 -4.08 13.08 31.44
N ILE A 208 -2.97 13.55 30.86
CA ILE A 208 -2.78 13.60 29.41
C ILE A 208 -2.39 12.22 28.90
N ASP A 209 -1.51 11.50 29.61
CA ASP A 209 -1.09 10.14 29.27
C ASP A 209 -2.30 9.19 29.17
N SER A 210 -3.26 9.33 30.10
CA SER A 210 -4.53 8.58 30.05
C SER A 210 -5.36 8.88 28.79
N GLN A 211 -5.33 10.11 28.29
CA GLN A 211 -6.02 10.49 27.04
C GLN A 211 -5.24 10.03 25.81
N VAL A 212 -3.91 10.09 25.82
CA VAL A 212 -3.05 9.57 24.76
C VAL A 212 -3.24 8.07 24.62
N GLU A 213 -3.27 7.32 25.72
CA GLU A 213 -3.57 5.88 25.69
C GLU A 213 -4.95 5.60 25.09
N LYS A 214 -5.98 6.37 25.45
CA LYS A 214 -7.32 6.25 24.83
C LYS A 214 -7.31 6.58 23.34
N PHE A 215 -6.47 7.52 22.91
CA PHE A 215 -6.31 7.88 21.51
C PHE A 215 -5.63 6.75 20.73
N VAL A 216 -4.54 6.20 21.26
CA VAL A 216 -3.79 5.09 20.66
C VAL A 216 -4.62 3.81 20.63
N ASP A 217 -5.42 3.52 21.68
CA ASP A 217 -6.42 2.45 21.66
C ASP A 217 -7.41 2.67 20.50
N GLY A 218 -7.87 3.91 20.27
CA GLY A 218 -8.74 4.24 19.14
C GLY A 218 -8.09 4.02 17.78
N LEU A 219 -6.78 4.29 17.64
CA LEU A 219 -6.02 3.97 16.42
C LEU A 219 -5.97 2.45 16.18
N GLY A 220 -5.72 1.67 17.25
CA GLY A 220 -5.73 0.21 17.19
C GLY A 220 -7.10 -0.39 16.83
N ASP A 221 -8.17 0.21 17.34
CA ASP A 221 -9.54 -0.16 16.98
C ASP A 221 -9.82 0.10 15.49
N MET A 222 -9.32 1.21 14.93
CA MET A 222 -9.47 1.52 13.51
C MET A 222 -8.75 0.49 12.62
N ILE A 223 -7.53 0.10 13.00
CA ILE A 223 -6.77 -0.96 12.33
C ILE A 223 -7.57 -2.26 12.33
N SER A 224 -7.99 -2.70 13.51
CA SER A 224 -8.67 -3.98 13.71
C SER A 224 -10.04 -4.00 13.02
N GLY A 225 -10.79 -2.90 13.16
CA GLY A 225 -12.08 -2.70 12.52
C GLY A 225 -12.00 -2.73 11.00
N ASN A 226 -10.97 -2.12 10.40
CA ASN A 226 -10.75 -2.17 8.95
C ASN A 226 -10.53 -3.61 8.46
N LEU A 227 -9.65 -4.37 9.12
CA LEU A 227 -9.40 -5.77 8.78
C LEU A 227 -10.67 -6.63 8.82
N CYS A 228 -11.48 -6.48 9.88
CA CYS A 228 -12.73 -7.22 10.01
C CYS A 228 -13.72 -6.80 8.92
N TRP A 229 -13.88 -5.49 8.72
CA TRP A 229 -14.82 -4.93 7.76
C TRP A 229 -14.55 -5.41 6.33
N CYS A 230 -13.29 -5.55 5.92
CA CYS A 230 -12.91 -6.01 4.58
C CYS A 230 -13.46 -7.39 4.19
N PHE A 231 -13.68 -8.30 5.16
CA PHE A 231 -14.34 -9.58 4.91
C PHE A 231 -15.83 -9.62 5.30
N GLU A 232 -16.31 -8.67 6.10
CA GLU A 232 -17.75 -8.55 6.38
C GLU A 232 -18.53 -7.93 5.22
N THR A 233 -17.88 -7.08 4.42
CA THR A 233 -18.47 -6.42 3.26
C THR A 233 -18.38 -7.28 2.00
N GLU A 234 -19.33 -7.11 1.08
CA GLU A 234 -19.28 -7.69 -0.26
C GLU A 234 -18.47 -6.84 -1.24
N ARG A 235 -17.96 -5.67 -0.81
CA ARG A 235 -17.23 -4.71 -1.66
C ARG A 235 -16.08 -5.32 -2.45
N TYR A 236 -15.30 -6.21 -1.81
CA TYR A 236 -14.05 -6.72 -2.39
C TYR A 236 -14.23 -8.07 -3.09
N PHE A 237 -14.89 -9.01 -2.40
CA PHE A 237 -14.98 -10.41 -2.81
C PHE A 237 -16.41 -10.88 -3.10
N GLY A 238 -17.39 -9.97 -3.08
CA GLY A 238 -18.80 -10.31 -3.33
C GLY A 238 -19.32 -11.40 -2.38
N SER A 239 -20.10 -12.32 -2.95
CA SER A 239 -20.61 -13.50 -2.26
C SER A 239 -19.54 -14.54 -1.92
N GLU A 240 -18.35 -14.47 -2.53
CA GLU A 240 -17.26 -15.43 -2.33
C GLU A 240 -16.36 -15.09 -1.13
N ARG A 241 -16.63 -13.99 -0.42
CA ARG A 241 -15.79 -13.48 0.68
C ARG A 241 -15.41 -14.50 1.75
N GLU A 242 -16.31 -15.39 2.13
CA GLU A 242 -16.04 -16.42 3.15
C GLU A 242 -15.10 -17.50 2.62
N GLU A 243 -15.25 -17.87 1.35
CA GLU A 243 -14.38 -18.85 0.69
C GLU A 243 -12.99 -18.26 0.47
N VAL A 244 -12.90 -16.99 0.05
CA VAL A 244 -11.64 -16.26 -0.06
C VAL A 244 -10.96 -16.15 1.31
N LYS A 245 -11.70 -15.80 2.38
CA LYS A 245 -11.17 -15.74 3.75
C LYS A 245 -10.58 -17.08 4.19
N ARG A 246 -11.27 -18.18 3.89
CA ARG A 246 -10.88 -19.54 4.26
C ARG A 246 -9.68 -20.05 3.46
N THR A 247 -9.66 -19.82 2.16
CA THR A 247 -8.67 -20.41 1.24
C THR A 247 -7.48 -19.50 0.98
N ARG A 248 -7.64 -18.19 1.18
CA ARG A 248 -6.70 -17.13 0.79
C ARG A 248 -6.35 -17.17 -0.69
N ARG A 249 -7.28 -17.68 -1.52
CA ARG A 249 -7.11 -17.80 -2.97
C ARG A 249 -8.15 -16.95 -3.66
N ILE A 250 -7.70 -16.20 -4.66
CA ILE A 250 -8.55 -15.34 -5.47
C ILE A 250 -8.27 -15.68 -6.93
N LYS A 251 -9.34 -15.83 -7.71
CA LYS A 251 -9.23 -15.89 -9.16
C LYS A 251 -9.18 -14.46 -9.70
N LEU A 252 -8.13 -14.13 -10.44
CA LEU A 252 -8.00 -12.80 -11.01
C LEU A 252 -9.12 -12.53 -12.03
N LEU A 253 -9.71 -11.34 -11.93
CA LEU A 253 -10.71 -10.85 -12.87
C LEU A 253 -10.03 -10.52 -14.19
N PRO A 254 -10.66 -10.82 -15.34
CA PRO A 254 -10.15 -10.36 -16.62
C PRO A 254 -10.19 -8.83 -16.69
N PRO A 255 -9.30 -8.20 -17.47
CA PRO A 255 -9.43 -6.78 -17.79
C PRO A 255 -10.83 -6.49 -18.34
N LYS A 256 -11.51 -5.49 -17.78
CA LYS A 256 -12.78 -4.99 -18.31
C LYS A 256 -12.43 -4.28 -19.63
N THR A 257 -12.59 -4.97 -20.75
CA THR A 257 -12.39 -4.38 -22.08
C THR A 257 -13.21 -3.10 -22.20
N THR A 258 -12.56 -2.00 -22.57
CA THR A 258 -13.18 -0.71 -22.87
C THR A 258 -14.05 -0.81 -24.14
N VAL A 259 -15.09 -1.62 -24.12
CA VAL A 259 -16.01 -1.78 -25.26
C VAL A 259 -17.41 -1.48 -24.75
N GLN A 260 -17.82 -0.22 -24.95
CA GLN A 260 -19.18 0.31 -25.16
C GLN A 260 -20.35 -0.06 -24.23
N GLU A 261 -20.35 -1.18 -23.51
CA GLU A 261 -21.44 -1.60 -22.63
C GLU A 261 -21.47 -0.79 -21.32
N ASN A 262 -20.29 -0.42 -20.80
CA ASN A 262 -20.20 0.44 -19.61
C ASN A 262 -20.57 1.89 -19.89
N ILE A 263 -20.44 2.36 -21.14
CA ILE A 263 -20.86 3.72 -21.51
C ILE A 263 -22.39 3.80 -21.42
N LEU A 264 -23.15 2.79 -21.86
CA LEU A 264 -24.62 2.83 -21.71
C LEU A 264 -25.10 2.68 -20.26
N HIS A 265 -24.35 1.99 -19.39
CA HIS A 265 -24.73 1.78 -17.98
C HIS A 265 -24.23 2.88 -17.04
N SER A 266 -23.05 3.47 -17.31
CA SER A 266 -22.54 4.63 -16.60
C SER A 266 -23.25 5.91 -17.07
N GLN A 267 -23.45 6.14 -18.38
CA GLN A 267 -24.14 7.35 -18.86
C GLN A 267 -25.64 7.39 -18.50
N LYS A 268 -26.28 6.23 -18.27
CA LYS A 268 -27.64 6.20 -17.70
C LYS A 268 -27.69 6.63 -16.23
N ASN A 269 -26.58 6.53 -15.49
CA ASN A 269 -26.48 6.90 -14.08
C ASN A 269 -25.65 8.17 -13.80
N ALA A 270 -24.82 8.60 -14.75
CA ALA A 270 -23.89 9.74 -14.69
C ALA A 270 -24.39 10.97 -15.48
N LYS A 271 -25.70 11.04 -15.80
CA LYS A 271 -26.32 12.36 -15.79
C LYS A 271 -26.22 12.83 -14.36
N THR A 272 -25.33 13.79 -14.10
CA THR A 272 -25.28 14.63 -12.91
C THR A 272 -26.72 15.04 -12.60
N LYS A 273 -27.40 14.24 -11.78
CA LYS A 273 -28.73 14.54 -11.30
C LYS A 273 -28.46 15.56 -10.20
N TYR A 274 -28.29 16.82 -10.63
CA TYR A 274 -28.48 17.96 -9.75
C TYR A 274 -29.77 17.67 -8.99
N LEU A 275 -29.64 17.39 -7.70
CA LEU A 275 -30.74 16.92 -6.88
C LEU A 275 -31.74 18.07 -6.72
N HIS A 276 -32.80 18.05 -7.54
CA HIS A 276 -34.05 18.72 -7.18
C HIS A 276 -34.78 17.82 -6.16
N GLY A 277 -34.43 17.96 -4.88
CA GLY A 277 -35.08 17.28 -3.76
C GLY A 277 -34.12 16.62 -2.78
N SER A 278 -34.56 16.45 -1.52
CA SER A 278 -33.79 15.69 -0.52
C SER A 278 -33.59 14.23 -0.97
N PRO A 279 -32.39 13.65 -0.85
CA PRO A 279 -32.17 12.26 -1.23
C PRO A 279 -33.12 11.34 -0.44
N VAL A 280 -33.72 10.34 -1.10
CA VAL A 280 -34.66 9.37 -0.49
C VAL A 280 -33.95 8.09 -0.05
N CYS A 281 -34.40 7.49 1.05
CA CYS A 281 -33.78 6.28 1.59
C CYS A 281 -33.90 5.08 0.63
N ARG A 282 -32.75 4.56 0.17
CA ARG A 282 -32.66 3.34 -0.68
C ARG A 282 -32.99 2.07 0.10
N ASN A 283 -32.67 1.99 1.39
CA ASN A 283 -32.82 0.76 2.19
C ASN A 283 -34.29 0.36 2.39
N CYS A 284 -35.21 1.33 2.41
CA CYS A 284 -36.64 1.06 2.58
C CYS A 284 -37.48 1.34 1.32
N LYS A 285 -36.84 1.63 0.18
CA LYS A 285 -37.50 1.95 -1.11
C LYS A 285 -38.44 3.18 -1.09
N GLY A 286 -38.18 4.17 -0.24
CA GLY A 286 -38.77 5.52 -0.35
C GLY A 286 -40.03 5.76 0.50
N GLY A 287 -39.91 6.72 1.41
CA GLY A 287 -40.97 7.24 2.29
C GLY A 287 -40.44 8.29 3.28
N HIS A 288 -39.12 8.40 3.40
CA HIS A 288 -38.40 9.39 4.18
C HIS A 288 -37.08 9.78 3.48
N THR A 289 -36.48 10.88 3.92
CA THR A 289 -35.16 11.31 3.46
C THR A 289 -34.09 10.28 3.84
N ALA A 290 -33.05 10.14 3.02
CA ALA A 290 -31.95 9.20 3.23
C ALA A 290 -31.20 9.42 4.55
N THR A 291 -31.36 10.59 5.17
CA THR A 291 -30.76 10.95 6.46
C THR A 291 -31.68 10.73 7.66
N SER A 292 -32.94 10.29 7.44
CA SER A 292 -33.91 10.11 8.52
C SER A 292 -33.46 9.04 9.53
N THR A 293 -33.45 9.42 10.81
CA THR A 293 -33.21 8.52 11.94
C THR A 293 -34.34 7.52 12.16
N GLU A 294 -35.50 7.72 11.53
CA GLU A 294 -36.69 6.89 11.72
C GLU A 294 -36.75 5.68 10.78
N CYS A 295 -35.74 5.47 9.94
CA CYS A 295 -35.67 4.31 9.07
C CYS A 295 -35.48 3.01 9.88
N SER A 296 -36.45 2.09 9.82
CA SER A 296 -36.38 0.79 10.51
C SER A 296 -35.14 -0.03 10.11
N LYS A 297 -34.81 -0.06 8.81
CA LYS A 297 -33.60 -0.73 8.29
C LYS A 297 -32.30 -0.08 8.76
N TYR A 298 -32.29 1.23 8.94
CA TYR A 298 -31.15 1.92 9.53
C TYR A 298 -30.99 1.54 11.01
N LYS A 299 -32.07 1.50 11.78
CA LYS A 299 -32.05 1.07 13.20
C LYS A 299 -31.55 -0.37 13.36
N GLU A 300 -32.02 -1.30 12.53
CA GLU A 300 -31.50 -2.69 12.47
C GLU A 300 -29.98 -2.72 12.21
N PHE A 301 -29.52 -1.93 11.23
CA PHE A 301 -28.09 -1.86 10.88
C PHE A 301 -27.24 -1.23 12.01
N GLN A 302 -27.74 -0.19 12.67
CA GLN A 302 -27.08 0.41 13.83
C GLN A 302 -26.91 -0.62 14.97
N GLN A 303 -27.93 -1.43 15.25
CA GLN A 303 -27.84 -2.49 16.26
C GLN A 303 -26.80 -3.54 15.86
N LYS A 304 -26.74 -3.93 14.58
CA LYS A 304 -25.71 -4.86 14.08
C LYS A 304 -24.31 -4.30 14.28
N ILE A 305 -24.06 -3.04 13.89
CA ILE A 305 -22.78 -2.37 14.09
C ILE A 305 -22.41 -2.32 15.57
N GLN A 306 -23.34 -1.93 16.45
CA GLN A 306 -23.06 -1.85 17.88
C GLN A 306 -22.65 -3.21 18.45
N LYS A 307 -23.33 -4.29 18.06
CA LYS A 307 -22.97 -5.65 18.47
C LYS A 307 -21.55 -6.02 18.03
N THR A 308 -21.18 -5.67 16.81
CA THR A 308 -19.82 -5.88 16.28
C THR A 308 -18.80 -5.06 17.09
N ILE A 309 -19.07 -3.78 17.36
CA ILE A 309 -18.21 -2.92 18.20
C ILE A 309 -18.01 -3.53 19.60
N ASP A 310 -19.07 -3.99 20.24
CA ASP A 310 -19.01 -4.56 21.60
C ASP A 310 -18.20 -5.86 21.63
N GLN A 311 -18.33 -6.70 20.60
CA GLN A 311 -17.55 -7.92 20.44
C GLN A 311 -16.04 -7.63 20.36
N TYR A 312 -15.62 -6.62 19.61
CA TYR A 312 -14.19 -6.29 19.46
C TYR A 312 -13.64 -5.40 20.59
N SER A 313 -14.47 -4.53 21.17
CA SER A 313 -14.08 -3.71 22.32
C SER A 313 -13.86 -4.54 23.58
N SER A 314 -14.53 -5.69 23.71
CA SER A 314 -14.36 -6.62 24.83
C SER A 314 -13.10 -7.49 24.69
N THR A 315 -12.70 -7.89 23.48
CA THR A 315 -11.44 -8.59 23.24
C THR A 315 -10.21 -7.70 23.44
N SER A 316 -10.27 -6.41 23.05
CA SER A 316 -9.19 -5.43 23.34
C SER A 316 -8.98 -5.17 24.84
N LYS A 317 -10.01 -5.32 25.69
CA LYS A 317 -9.88 -5.15 27.16
C LYS A 317 -9.15 -6.31 27.85
N VAL A 318 -9.15 -7.51 27.27
CA VAL A 318 -8.51 -8.71 27.86
C VAL A 318 -6.98 -8.67 27.70
N ALA A 319 -6.44 -7.87 26.78
CA ALA A 319 -4.99 -7.75 26.53
C ALA A 319 -4.21 -6.91 27.58
N ARG A 320 -4.83 -6.49 28.69
CA ARG A 320 -4.20 -5.66 29.75
C ARG A 320 -3.51 -6.45 30.87
N THR A 321 -3.33 -7.76 30.72
CA THR A 321 -2.49 -8.55 31.63
C THR A 321 -1.05 -8.50 31.08
N PRO A 322 -0.02 -8.11 31.86
CA PRO A 322 1.36 -8.15 31.38
C PRO A 322 1.62 -9.54 30.83
N ALA A 323 2.08 -9.61 29.58
CA ALA A 323 2.19 -10.85 28.84
C ALA A 323 3.06 -11.85 29.62
N GLN A 324 2.42 -12.76 30.34
CA GLN A 324 3.04 -14.04 30.70
C GLN A 324 3.25 -14.78 29.40
N ASN A 325 4.40 -14.59 28.77
CA ASN A 325 4.95 -15.40 27.69
C ASN A 325 3.88 -16.10 26.82
N ASN A 326 2.91 -15.31 26.32
CA ASN A 326 1.79 -15.86 25.59
C ASN A 326 2.29 -16.06 24.18
N ASN A 327 2.57 -17.32 23.87
CA ASN A 327 2.85 -17.78 22.52
C ASN A 327 1.65 -17.39 21.64
N TRP A 328 1.82 -16.36 20.80
CA TRP A 328 0.78 -15.78 19.93
C TRP A 328 0.20 -16.76 18.88
N ASN A 329 0.64 -18.02 18.92
CA ASN A 329 0.13 -19.12 18.11
C ASN A 329 -1.20 -19.72 18.62
N ASN A 330 -1.89 -19.16 19.61
CA ASN A 330 -3.14 -19.76 20.15
C ASN A 330 -4.38 -18.84 20.05
N LEU A 331 -4.61 -18.25 18.86
CA LEU A 331 -5.95 -17.78 18.48
C LEU A 331 -6.70 -18.94 17.81
N GLU A 332 -7.55 -19.63 18.57
CA GLU A 332 -8.54 -20.58 18.05
C GLU A 332 -9.60 -19.81 17.22
N GLU A 333 -9.27 -19.51 15.96
CA GLU A 333 -10.22 -19.27 14.85
C GLU A 333 -9.51 -18.94 13.51
N PHE A 334 -8.18 -18.84 13.51
CA PHE A 334 -7.39 -18.88 12.28
C PHE A 334 -6.80 -20.29 12.12
N PRO A 335 -6.88 -20.93 10.94
CA PRO A 335 -6.07 -22.10 10.68
C PRO A 335 -4.63 -21.65 10.86
N GLN A 336 -3.98 -22.18 11.89
CA GLN A 336 -2.53 -22.19 12.01
C GLN A 336 -2.03 -22.57 10.61
N LEU A 337 -1.21 -21.71 10.00
CA LEU A 337 -0.34 -22.16 8.92
C LEU A 337 0.33 -23.39 9.51
N LYS A 338 -0.02 -24.58 9.00
CA LYS A 338 0.62 -25.82 9.43
C LYS A 338 2.09 -25.50 9.47
N SER A 339 2.73 -25.64 10.64
CA SER A 339 4.18 -25.69 10.67
C SER A 339 4.55 -26.64 9.57
N ILE A 340 5.29 -26.12 8.60
CA ILE A 340 5.86 -26.96 7.58
C ILE A 340 6.90 -27.75 8.36
N ASP A 341 6.51 -28.91 8.92
CA ASP A 341 7.39 -29.91 9.55
C ASP A 341 8.40 -30.49 8.53
N ASN A 342 8.48 -29.87 7.37
CA ASN A 342 9.30 -30.14 6.22
C ASN A 342 10.38 -29.06 6.04
N ILE A 343 10.76 -28.24 7.03
CA ILE A 343 11.99 -27.42 6.92
C ILE A 343 13.16 -28.33 6.55
N ASN A 344 13.31 -29.48 7.22
CA ASN A 344 14.31 -30.49 6.88
C ASN A 344 14.14 -31.08 5.46
N LEU A 345 12.90 -31.16 4.94
CA LEU A 345 12.65 -31.64 3.59
C LEU A 345 12.94 -30.56 2.53
N ILE A 346 12.61 -29.30 2.83
CA ILE A 346 12.91 -28.14 1.99
C ILE A 346 14.42 -27.93 1.94
N GLU A 347 15.12 -28.01 3.07
CA GLU A 347 16.59 -27.98 3.13
C GLU A 347 17.18 -29.13 2.30
N LYS A 348 16.68 -30.35 2.46
CA LYS A 348 17.16 -31.52 1.69
C LYS A 348 16.88 -31.40 0.19
N ILE A 349 15.73 -30.87 -0.20
CA ILE A 349 15.40 -30.60 -1.61
C ILE A 349 16.29 -29.47 -2.15
N THR A 350 16.56 -28.44 -1.34
CA THR A 350 17.41 -27.31 -1.71
C THR A 350 18.86 -27.77 -1.92
N GLU A 351 19.40 -28.62 -1.04
CA GLU A 351 20.71 -29.26 -1.21
C GLU A 351 20.78 -30.13 -2.47
N GLN A 352 19.71 -30.89 -2.77
CA GLN A 352 19.63 -31.68 -4.00
C GLN A 352 19.60 -30.82 -5.26
N ILE A 353 18.86 -29.71 -5.25
CA ILE A 353 18.82 -28.75 -6.37
C ILE A 353 20.18 -28.09 -6.56
N ILE A 354 20.82 -27.63 -5.48
CA ILE A 354 22.16 -27.02 -5.54
C ILE A 354 23.15 -28.04 -6.13
N SER A 355 23.16 -29.28 -5.64
CA SER A 355 24.06 -30.32 -6.17
C SER A 355 23.78 -30.65 -7.64
N ALA A 356 22.50 -30.70 -8.05
CA ALA A 356 22.13 -30.92 -9.44
C ALA A 356 22.60 -29.78 -10.36
N VAL A 357 22.50 -28.53 -9.90
CA VAL A 357 22.98 -27.34 -10.63
C VAL A 357 24.51 -27.32 -10.71
N GLU A 358 25.22 -27.65 -9.63
CA GLU A 358 26.69 -27.75 -9.63
C GLU A 358 27.15 -28.84 -10.60
N GLN A 359 26.52 -30.02 -10.59
CA GLN A 359 26.84 -31.10 -11.54
C GLN A 359 26.53 -30.73 -13.00
N ALA A 360 25.42 -30.04 -13.26
CA ALA A 360 25.08 -29.59 -14.61
C ALA A 360 26.09 -28.56 -15.12
N THR A 361 26.48 -27.60 -14.27
CA THR A 361 27.49 -26.59 -14.57
C THR A 361 28.85 -27.24 -14.87
N GLN A 362 29.28 -28.21 -14.05
CA GLN A 362 30.54 -28.92 -14.27
C GLN A 362 30.54 -29.67 -15.61
N ARG A 363 29.45 -30.37 -15.95
CA ARG A 363 29.33 -31.08 -17.24
C ARG A 363 29.35 -30.14 -18.43
N ILE A 364 28.71 -28.98 -18.32
CA ILE A 364 28.75 -27.93 -19.37
C ILE A 364 30.18 -27.43 -19.53
N PHE A 365 30.87 -27.13 -18.43
CA PHE A 365 32.24 -26.64 -18.45
C PHE A 365 33.20 -27.67 -19.06
N GLU A 366 33.14 -28.94 -18.65
CA GLU A 366 33.95 -30.02 -19.24
C GLU A 366 33.67 -30.20 -20.74
N THR A 367 32.40 -30.10 -21.15
CA THR A 367 32.00 -30.23 -22.55
C THR A 367 32.54 -29.06 -23.38
N LEU A 368 32.45 -27.84 -22.86
CA LEU A 368 33.00 -26.65 -23.50
C LEU A 368 34.53 -26.75 -23.58
N ASN A 369 35.20 -27.14 -22.50
CA ASN A 369 36.65 -27.27 -22.46
C ASN A 369 37.15 -28.32 -23.47
N LYS A 370 36.49 -29.49 -23.56
CA LYS A 370 36.80 -30.50 -24.59
C LYS A 370 36.61 -29.96 -26.02
N LYS A 371 35.57 -29.16 -26.26
CA LYS A 371 35.34 -28.53 -27.58
C LYS A 371 36.42 -27.49 -27.89
N PHE A 372 36.83 -26.69 -26.91
CA PHE A 372 37.90 -25.71 -27.06
C PHE A 372 39.25 -26.37 -27.33
N GLN A 373 39.62 -27.41 -26.57
CA GLN A 373 40.80 -28.24 -26.79
C GLN A 373 40.81 -28.86 -28.20
N THR A 374 39.67 -29.43 -28.64
CA THR A 374 39.54 -29.99 -29.99
C THR A 374 39.70 -28.93 -31.09
N LEU A 375 39.17 -27.73 -30.86
CA LEU A 375 39.27 -26.61 -31.79
C LEU A 375 40.70 -26.05 -31.84
N ALA A 376 41.36 -25.93 -30.69
CA ALA A 376 42.74 -25.48 -30.56
C ALA A 376 43.72 -26.42 -31.27
N ASN A 377 43.56 -27.74 -31.05
CA ASN A 377 44.34 -28.77 -31.75
C ASN A 377 44.14 -28.73 -33.28
N LYS A 378 42.92 -28.44 -33.76
CA LYS A 378 42.65 -28.27 -35.19
C LYS A 378 43.25 -27.00 -35.79
N LEU A 379 43.46 -25.97 -34.95
CA LEU A 379 44.02 -24.68 -35.36
C LEU A 379 45.53 -24.55 -35.07
N GLY A 380 46.17 -25.58 -34.51
CA GLY A 380 47.60 -25.63 -34.23
C GLY A 380 48.04 -24.81 -33.00
N PHE A 381 47.13 -24.55 -32.05
CA PHE A 381 47.43 -23.88 -30.79
C PHE A 381 47.45 -24.89 -29.64
N ASP A 382 48.51 -24.90 -28.84
CA ASP A 382 48.54 -25.58 -27.54
C ASP A 382 47.90 -24.67 -26.49
N ILE A 383 46.92 -25.18 -25.75
CA ILE A 383 46.30 -24.47 -24.62
C ILE A 383 46.71 -25.19 -23.33
N GLU A 384 47.70 -24.65 -22.63
CA GLU A 384 47.90 -24.94 -21.21
C GLU A 384 46.77 -24.25 -20.43
N THR A 385 45.81 -25.02 -19.92
CA THR A 385 44.78 -24.51 -19.02
C THR A 385 45.27 -24.62 -17.59
N ASP A 386 45.52 -23.47 -16.94
CA ASP A 386 45.82 -23.35 -15.50
C ASP A 386 44.52 -23.52 -14.66
N ALA A 387 43.78 -24.60 -14.95
CA ALA A 387 42.44 -24.86 -14.40
C ALA A 387 42.44 -25.08 -12.89
N GLU A 388 43.60 -25.42 -12.30
CA GLU A 388 43.77 -25.54 -10.84
C GLU A 388 43.77 -24.17 -10.14
N ALA A 389 44.30 -23.11 -10.78
CA ALA A 389 44.36 -21.78 -10.19
C ALA A 389 42.98 -21.09 -10.11
N GLU A 390 42.14 -21.23 -11.15
CA GLU A 390 40.77 -20.67 -11.14
C GLU A 390 39.83 -21.42 -10.19
N LEU A 391 40.03 -22.72 -10.00
CA LEU A 391 39.25 -23.52 -9.04
C LEU A 391 39.62 -23.17 -7.59
N GLU A 392 40.91 -22.94 -7.31
CA GLU A 392 41.35 -22.46 -5.98
C GLU A 392 40.81 -21.06 -5.66
N GLU A 393 40.80 -20.12 -6.63
CA GLU A 393 40.22 -18.78 -6.46
C GLU A 393 38.72 -18.85 -6.14
N THR A 394 37.98 -19.73 -6.83
CA THR A 394 36.54 -19.93 -6.64
C THR A 394 36.22 -20.54 -5.27
N VAL A 395 37.02 -21.50 -4.81
CA VAL A 395 36.91 -22.09 -3.46
C VAL A 395 37.25 -21.04 -2.38
N ARG A 396 38.23 -20.17 -2.63
CA ARG A 396 38.61 -19.07 -1.73
C ARG A 396 37.48 -18.04 -1.57
N ILE A 397 36.80 -17.70 -2.65
CA ILE A 397 35.63 -16.79 -2.65
C ILE A 397 34.46 -17.41 -1.88
N LYS A 398 34.16 -18.70 -2.09
CA LYS A 398 33.08 -19.42 -1.38
C LYS A 398 33.33 -19.44 0.15
N ASN A 399 34.57 -19.64 0.57
CA ASN A 399 34.97 -19.62 1.98
C ASN A 399 34.87 -18.23 2.62
N ASN A 400 35.16 -17.15 1.88
CA ASN A 400 35.02 -15.77 2.37
C ASN A 400 33.55 -15.34 2.52
N ILE A 401 32.67 -15.78 1.62
CA ILE A 401 31.23 -15.48 1.69
C ILE A 401 30.60 -16.18 2.91
N ASN A 402 30.93 -17.44 3.17
CA ASN A 402 30.44 -18.17 4.35
C ASN A 402 30.97 -17.58 5.67
N LYS A 403 32.16 -16.98 5.68
CA LYS A 403 32.71 -16.30 6.86
C LYS A 403 31.97 -15.00 7.18
N ASN A 404 31.54 -14.25 6.17
CA ASN A 404 30.80 -13.00 6.32
C ASN A 404 29.32 -13.21 6.69
N LEU A 405 28.73 -14.36 6.35
CA LEU A 405 27.36 -14.71 6.75
C LEU A 405 27.25 -15.21 8.21
N GLY A 406 28.37 -15.54 8.86
CA GLY A 406 28.41 -15.99 10.25
C GLY A 406 28.61 -14.88 11.30
N GLN A 407 28.72 -13.60 10.88
CA GLN A 407 28.92 -12.46 11.78
C GLN A 407 27.96 -11.32 11.45
N THR A 408 26.72 -11.39 11.93
CA THR A 408 25.84 -10.22 11.95
C THR A 408 25.04 -10.13 13.25
N SER A 409 25.51 -9.27 14.18
CA SER A 409 24.70 -8.29 14.95
C SER A 409 25.58 -7.47 15.91
N PRO A 410 25.20 -6.25 16.36
CA PRO A 410 24.66 -5.11 15.61
C PRO A 410 25.38 -3.76 15.93
N ARG A 411 25.08 -2.74 15.10
CA ARG A 411 25.09 -1.27 15.34
C ARG A 411 26.38 -0.42 15.18
N ASN A 412 26.16 0.68 14.44
CA ASN A 412 26.68 2.05 14.53
C ASN A 412 28.01 2.45 13.87
N GLU A 413 28.02 3.74 13.45
CA GLU A 413 29.11 4.60 12.97
C GLU A 413 29.40 4.53 11.46
N LEU A 414 28.95 5.49 10.66
CA LEU A 414 29.45 6.87 10.43
C LEU A 414 30.17 6.93 9.07
N TYR A 415 29.87 8.02 8.35
CA TYR A 415 30.47 8.48 7.10
C TYR A 415 31.99 8.25 7.03
N GLU A 416 32.50 7.75 5.90
CA GLU A 416 33.45 8.49 5.06
C GLU A 416 33.78 7.75 3.75
N THR A 417 33.99 8.57 2.73
CA THR A 417 34.35 8.27 1.35
C THR A 417 35.63 7.46 1.20
N ASN A 418 35.68 6.50 0.28
CA ASN A 418 36.90 6.28 -0.50
C ASN A 418 36.63 5.63 -1.87
N ASN A 419 37.04 6.37 -2.90
CA ASN A 419 37.29 5.88 -4.25
C ASN A 419 38.27 4.71 -4.21
N ASN A 420 37.96 3.61 -4.91
CA ASN A 420 38.98 2.92 -5.69
C ASN A 420 38.35 2.09 -6.81
N GLN A 421 38.89 2.33 -7.99
CA GLN A 421 38.66 1.62 -9.24
C GLN A 421 39.01 0.14 -9.06
N ASN A 422 38.18 -0.76 -9.59
CA ASN A 422 38.62 -2.11 -9.95
C ASN A 422 38.05 -2.47 -11.32
N GLU A 423 38.99 -2.60 -12.23
CA GLU A 423 38.84 -2.98 -13.63
C GLU A 423 38.47 -4.46 -13.75
N THR A 424 37.63 -4.78 -14.74
CA THR A 424 37.27 -6.13 -15.17
C THR A 424 38.44 -6.79 -15.92
N PRO A 425 38.81 -8.07 -15.66
CA PRO A 425 39.87 -8.72 -16.45
C PRO A 425 39.33 -9.20 -17.80
N GLY A 426 39.83 -8.59 -18.87
CA GLY A 426 39.59 -9.02 -20.25
C GLY A 426 40.58 -10.09 -20.72
N ILE A 427 40.11 -11.01 -21.56
CA ILE A 427 40.87 -12.08 -22.22
C ILE A 427 41.90 -11.46 -23.18
N GLY A 428 43.19 -11.62 -22.88
CA GLY A 428 44.29 -11.09 -23.70
C GLY A 428 44.73 -12.07 -24.80
N ILE A 429 44.44 -11.74 -26.07
CA ILE A 429 45.03 -12.40 -27.25
C ILE A 429 46.13 -11.48 -27.81
N LYS A 430 47.40 -11.90 -27.80
CA LYS A 430 48.51 -11.13 -28.39
C LYS A 430 48.56 -11.29 -29.91
N ARG A 431 48.58 -10.17 -30.65
CA ARG A 431 48.89 -10.09 -32.10
C ARG A 431 50.21 -9.33 -32.31
N LYS A 432 50.97 -9.76 -33.33
CA LYS A 432 52.21 -9.13 -33.84
C LYS A 432 51.93 -7.78 -34.53
N ASP A 433 52.88 -6.86 -34.36
CA ASP A 433 52.93 -5.48 -34.84
C ASP A 433 52.82 -5.31 -36.37
N ILE A 434 52.05 -4.31 -36.80
CA ILE A 434 52.27 -3.55 -38.05
C ILE A 434 51.98 -2.06 -37.78
N SER A 435 52.92 -1.21 -38.21
CA SER A 435 53.01 0.24 -38.03
C SER A 435 52.02 1.10 -38.86
N PRO A 436 51.92 2.43 -38.60
CA PRO A 436 50.69 3.23 -38.71
C PRO A 436 50.63 4.16 -39.93
N ASN A 437 49.42 4.61 -40.31
CA ASN A 437 49.11 6.02 -40.64
C ASN A 437 47.65 6.23 -41.11
N ILE A 438 47.22 7.50 -41.00
CA ILE A 438 46.27 8.26 -41.85
C ILE A 438 44.93 8.74 -41.20
N LEU A 439 44.94 10.04 -40.85
CA LEU A 439 43.90 11.11 -40.94
C LEU A 439 42.57 10.94 -40.17
N SER A 440 42.18 11.78 -39.19
CA SER A 440 41.94 13.24 -39.15
C SER A 440 40.75 13.77 -39.99
N GLN A 441 39.84 14.46 -39.29
CA GLN A 441 38.85 15.46 -39.73
C GLN A 441 37.43 15.03 -40.15
N LYS A 442 36.45 15.42 -39.31
CA LYS A 442 35.30 16.33 -39.61
C LYS A 442 34.40 16.43 -38.36
N SER A 443 34.52 17.48 -37.54
CA SER A 443 33.65 18.69 -37.50
C SER A 443 32.14 18.37 -37.49
N LYS A 444 31.46 18.49 -36.35
CA LYS A 444 30.81 19.70 -35.78
C LYS A 444 29.58 20.21 -36.56
N ASN A 445 28.54 20.47 -35.75
CA ASN A 445 27.33 21.26 -35.94
C ASN A 445 26.11 20.54 -36.55
N LEU A 446 25.04 20.41 -35.75
CA LEU A 446 23.94 21.39 -35.78
C LEU A 446 22.98 21.18 -34.61
N ASN A 447 22.53 22.31 -34.10
CA ASN A 447 21.62 22.51 -32.98
C ASN A 447 20.23 22.88 -33.55
N THR A 448 19.22 22.88 -32.68
CA THR A 448 17.91 23.56 -32.76
C THR A 448 16.67 22.83 -33.33
N ASN A 449 15.70 22.71 -32.41
CA ASN A 449 14.27 23.04 -32.50
C ASN A 449 13.37 22.35 -33.53
N HIS A 450 12.32 21.68 -33.05
CA HIS A 450 10.95 22.14 -33.29
C HIS A 450 9.94 21.54 -32.31
N SER A 451 9.13 22.44 -31.75
CA SER A 451 7.81 22.23 -31.16
C SER A 451 6.77 21.85 -32.22
N LEU A 452 5.85 20.95 -31.87
CA LEU A 452 4.40 21.04 -32.10
C LEU A 452 3.68 20.13 -31.09
#